data_AF-A0A951SX19-F1
#
_entry.id   AF-A0A951SX19-F1
#
_cell.length_a   1.000
_cell.length_b   1.000
_cell.length_c   1.000
_cell.angle_alpha   90.00
_cell.angle_beta   90.00
_cell.angle_gamma   90.00
#
_symmetry.space_group_name_H-M   'P 1'
#
loop_
_entity.id
_entity.type
_entity.pdbx_description
1 polymer ?
#
loop_
_entity_poly.entity_id
_entity_poly.type
_entity_poly.pdbx_seq_one_letter_code
_entity_poly.pdbx_strand_id
1 'polypeptide(L)'
;MLTLMKNTQRKAILFVLFIFIFSTFSNCRKSGDEALISHLFNQRMIVLLKGTYATDYPLDWAEINNNQLFVDNNDPNDLSNLPAYNQLPLFLDVGELRLSTKGYLSLLADLKEEDDAIKFWDVLSPTRQVYCSPTFFLLNNDNSCFDKAGYINFQELFNGRGATYPSRDVGPGAYQHAGIYVRSFFTGFARQSGTAPINSNFRVNGYPVNLILGYDPNVDSAIRGILPSQWFPLHHITYPGMQNSMFVTGEYIPLGIEIRFNVKENLMVHSFVPADNSDPVSVVGISDWRKPHNGEVDIGGNVLTRARIFYPDFTRTVRVHNGTKSNRHYYAIYYQGECRDQFGNMTCEDPNKDLLPLAATPVRAGSDNRMTYLMPGDYVIQCRYDNVHDGYPEQVLSEKPFSIPQGGGEFDINCQCGGGANDCS
;
A
#
# COMPACT_ATOMS: atom_id res chain seq x y z
N MET A 1 -17.66 65.53 14.31
CA MET A 1 -19.04 65.87 13.89
C MET A 1 -20.00 64.69 14.17
N LEU A 2 -20.05 64.18 15.41
CA LEU A 2 -20.94 63.07 15.81
C LEU A 2 -21.24 63.10 17.33
N THR A 3 -21.22 64.30 17.91
CA THR A 3 -21.37 64.56 19.35
C THR A 3 -22.64 65.36 19.67
N LEU A 4 -23.65 65.32 18.80
CA LEU A 4 -24.96 65.94 19.07
C LEU A 4 -26.12 65.21 18.36
N MET A 5 -26.05 63.88 18.29
CA MET A 5 -27.22 63.08 17.93
C MET A 5 -27.96 62.66 19.19
N LYS A 6 -29.23 63.06 19.31
CA LYS A 6 -30.12 62.65 20.42
C LYS A 6 -30.16 61.13 20.51
N ASN A 7 -30.26 60.59 21.73
CA ASN A 7 -30.18 59.16 22.04
C ASN A 7 -31.10 58.30 21.14
N THR A 8 -32.25 58.83 20.75
CA THR A 8 -33.21 58.21 19.83
C THR A 8 -32.65 58.00 18.41
N GLN A 9 -31.87 58.94 17.88
CA GLN A 9 -31.24 58.81 16.55
C GLN A 9 -30.06 57.83 16.57
N ARG A 10 -29.31 57.73 17.69
CA ARG A 10 -28.28 56.68 17.86
C ARG A 10 -28.89 55.28 17.85
N LYS A 11 -30.03 55.10 18.53
CA LYS A 11 -30.76 53.83 18.53
C LYS A 11 -31.32 53.48 17.15
N ALA A 12 -31.83 54.47 16.41
CA ALA A 12 -32.32 54.26 15.04
C ALA A 12 -31.17 53.88 14.09
N ILE A 13 -30.02 54.53 14.16
CA ILE A 13 -28.84 54.17 13.34
C ILE A 13 -28.32 52.78 13.72
N LEU A 14 -28.24 52.44 15.00
CA LEU A 14 -27.81 51.09 15.42
C LEU A 14 -28.78 50.02 14.91
N PHE A 15 -30.08 50.28 14.96
CA PHE A 15 -31.10 49.35 14.49
C PHE A 15 -31.05 49.15 12.96
N VAL A 16 -30.85 50.23 12.20
CA VAL A 16 -30.65 50.15 10.73
C VAL A 16 -29.35 49.43 10.38
N LEU A 17 -28.27 49.66 11.13
CA LEU A 17 -27.00 48.94 10.95
C LEU A 17 -27.15 47.44 11.27
N PHE A 18 -27.93 47.10 12.30
CA PHE A 18 -28.22 45.72 12.68
C PHE A 18 -29.06 45.00 11.61
N ILE A 19 -30.05 45.67 11.04
CA ILE A 19 -30.86 45.14 9.92
C ILE A 19 -29.99 44.96 8.67
N PHE A 20 -29.08 45.89 8.37
CA PHE A 20 -28.20 45.81 7.21
C PHE A 20 -27.13 44.71 7.36
N ILE A 21 -26.65 44.45 8.58
CA ILE A 21 -25.77 43.31 8.88
C ILE A 21 -26.57 41.99 8.74
N PHE A 22 -27.79 41.91 9.26
CA PHE A 22 -28.61 40.70 9.12
C PHE A 22 -29.02 40.40 7.66
N SER A 23 -29.27 41.43 6.84
CA SER A 23 -29.64 41.25 5.42
C SER A 23 -28.44 40.97 4.50
N THR A 24 -27.22 41.31 4.91
CA THR A 24 -25.99 40.95 4.18
C THR A 24 -25.49 39.55 4.52
N PHE A 25 -25.79 39.01 5.71
CA PHE A 25 -25.54 37.60 6.04
C PHE A 25 -26.61 36.62 5.53
N SER A 26 -27.80 37.09 5.14
CA SER A 26 -28.87 36.21 4.63
C SER A 26 -28.72 35.82 3.16
N ASN A 27 -27.82 36.44 2.40
CA ASN A 27 -27.59 36.15 0.97
C ASN A 27 -26.27 35.41 0.67
N CYS A 28 -25.59 34.86 1.68
CA CYS A 28 -24.54 33.86 1.50
C CYS A 28 -25.07 32.45 1.78
N ARG A 29 -26.11 32.03 1.05
CA ARG A 29 -26.40 30.61 0.83
C ARG A 29 -26.58 30.39 -0.67
N LYS A 30 -25.48 30.03 -1.32
CA LYS A 30 -25.57 29.35 -2.61
C LYS A 30 -26.41 28.09 -2.37
N SER A 31 -27.39 27.84 -3.22
CA SER A 31 -28.14 26.60 -3.26
C SER A 31 -27.15 25.42 -3.30
N GLY A 32 -27.11 24.62 -2.22
CA GLY A 32 -26.22 23.45 -2.12
C GLY A 32 -25.87 23.03 -0.70
N ASP A 33 -25.85 23.95 0.27
CA ASP A 33 -25.42 23.65 1.65
C ASP A 33 -26.58 23.27 2.58
N GLU A 34 -27.44 22.35 2.15
CA GLU A 34 -28.13 21.52 3.13
C GLU A 34 -27.15 20.45 3.59
N ALA A 35 -26.71 20.51 4.84
CA ALA A 35 -26.08 19.38 5.51
C ALA A 35 -27.14 18.27 5.61
N LEU A 36 -27.29 17.52 4.52
CA LEU A 36 -28.29 16.48 4.42
C LEU A 36 -27.91 15.36 5.39
N ILE A 37 -28.89 14.92 6.17
CA ILE A 37 -28.84 13.65 6.90
C ILE A 37 -28.49 12.48 5.94
N SER A 38 -28.69 12.60 4.63
CA SER A 38 -28.21 11.64 3.63
C SER A 38 -26.68 11.50 3.58
N HIS A 39 -25.90 12.51 3.99
CA HIS A 39 -24.45 12.37 4.17
C HIS A 39 -24.06 11.53 5.39
N LEU A 40 -24.91 11.45 6.43
CA LEU A 40 -24.72 10.53 7.56
C LEU A 40 -24.98 9.06 7.17
N PHE A 41 -25.74 8.83 6.10
CA PHE A 41 -26.08 7.49 5.60
C PHE A 41 -25.24 7.02 4.39
N ASN A 42 -24.22 7.76 3.96
CA ASN A 42 -23.59 7.53 2.64
C ASN A 42 -22.13 7.05 2.63
N GLN A 43 -21.56 6.63 3.76
CA GLN A 43 -20.24 6.00 3.76
C GLN A 43 -20.21 4.83 4.74
N ARG A 44 -20.85 3.71 4.38
CA ARG A 44 -20.64 2.45 5.11
C ARG A 44 -19.25 1.87 4.85
N MET A 45 -18.60 2.29 3.76
CA MET A 45 -17.32 1.76 3.31
C MET A 45 -16.16 2.70 3.66
N ILE A 46 -15.14 2.15 4.33
CA ILE A 46 -13.84 2.81 4.50
C ILE A 46 -12.82 2.07 3.64
N VAL A 47 -12.09 2.79 2.78
CA VAL A 47 -11.00 2.22 2.00
C VAL A 47 -9.67 2.60 2.64
N LEU A 48 -8.84 1.59 2.92
CA LEU A 48 -7.52 1.73 3.53
C LEU A 48 -6.47 1.25 2.53
N LEU A 49 -5.53 2.14 2.21
CA LEU A 49 -4.36 1.80 1.41
C LEU A 49 -3.15 1.60 2.33
N LYS A 50 -2.44 0.48 2.18
CA LYS A 50 -1.25 0.13 2.98
C LYS A 50 -0.07 -0.20 2.07
N GLY A 51 1.11 0.33 2.41
CA GLY A 51 2.35 0.17 1.63
C GLY A 51 3.35 -0.80 2.26
N THR A 52 2.90 -1.68 3.16
CA THR A 52 3.75 -2.54 4.00
C THR A 52 3.47 -4.02 3.77
N TYR A 53 4.49 -4.86 3.96
CA TYR A 53 4.31 -6.31 4.04
C TYR A 53 3.41 -6.66 5.23
N ALA A 54 3.75 -6.11 6.40
CA ALA A 54 2.99 -6.24 7.64
C ALA A 54 1.73 -5.38 7.62
N THR A 55 0.66 -5.90 8.22
CA THR A 55 -0.67 -5.32 8.10
C THR A 55 -0.94 -4.25 9.13
N ASP A 56 -0.54 -4.46 10.39
CA ASP A 56 -0.97 -3.62 11.50
C ASP A 56 0.20 -3.00 12.27
N TYR A 57 1.28 -3.76 12.46
CA TYR A 57 2.44 -3.34 13.27
C TYR A 57 3.74 -3.51 12.50
N PRO A 58 3.92 -2.85 11.34
CA PRO A 58 5.16 -2.95 10.58
C PRO A 58 6.37 -2.48 11.39
N LEU A 59 7.56 -2.88 10.96
CA LEU A 59 8.80 -2.35 11.49
C LEU A 59 8.86 -0.83 11.25
N ASP A 60 9.45 -0.08 12.18
CA ASP A 60 9.81 1.30 11.92
C ASP A 60 10.87 1.35 10.81
N TRP A 61 10.93 2.46 10.06
CA TRP A 61 11.91 2.62 8.97
C TRP A 61 13.37 2.42 9.45
N ALA A 62 13.67 2.76 10.70
CA ALA A 62 15.00 2.59 11.28
C ALA A 62 15.28 1.16 11.78
N GLU A 63 14.26 0.31 11.93
CA GLU A 63 14.41 -1.08 12.36
C GLU A 63 14.74 -2.02 11.19
N ILE A 64 14.31 -1.67 9.97
CA ILE A 64 14.54 -2.44 8.75
C ILE A 64 16.03 -2.48 8.47
N ASN A 65 16.61 -3.69 8.39
CA ASN A 65 18.02 -3.91 8.07
C ASN A 65 19.00 -3.03 8.86
N ASN A 66 18.72 -2.78 10.15
CA ASN A 66 19.50 -1.87 10.99
C ASN A 66 19.69 -0.47 10.37
N ASN A 67 18.65 0.02 9.70
CA ASN A 67 18.59 1.29 8.99
C ASN A 67 19.49 1.38 7.74
N GLN A 68 19.92 0.24 7.19
CA GLN A 68 20.75 0.16 5.99
C GLN A 68 19.96 -0.42 4.81
N LEU A 69 20.14 0.15 3.63
CA LEU A 69 19.61 -0.43 2.40
C LEU A 69 20.43 -1.67 2.03
N PHE A 70 19.74 -2.73 1.59
CA PHE A 70 20.41 -3.92 1.10
C PHE A 70 21.19 -3.61 -0.19
N VAL A 71 22.36 -4.23 -0.32
CA VAL A 71 23.23 -4.11 -1.48
C VAL A 71 23.67 -5.53 -1.83
N ASP A 72 23.31 -6.02 -3.01
CA ASP A 72 23.78 -7.32 -3.47
C ASP A 72 25.28 -7.26 -3.81
N ASN A 73 25.96 -8.39 -3.72
CA ASN A 73 27.38 -8.52 -4.03
C ASN A 73 27.71 -8.21 -5.50
N ASN A 74 26.70 -8.21 -6.37
CA ASN A 74 26.84 -7.95 -7.81
C ASN A 74 26.55 -6.48 -8.20
N ASP A 75 26.11 -5.64 -7.25
CA ASP A 75 25.71 -4.24 -7.43
C ASP A 75 26.42 -3.32 -6.40
N PRO A 76 26.45 -1.98 -6.55
CA PRO A 76 27.02 -1.11 -7.58
C PRO A 76 28.45 -0.59 -7.26
N ASN A 77 29.04 0.11 -8.24
CA ASN A 77 30.38 0.72 -8.16
C ASN A 77 30.48 2.06 -7.38
N ASP A 78 29.39 2.81 -7.16
CA ASP A 78 29.39 4.08 -6.40
C ASP A 78 28.20 4.21 -5.44
N LEU A 79 28.48 3.97 -4.15
CA LEU A 79 27.54 4.10 -3.04
C LEU A 79 27.73 5.39 -2.23
N SER A 80 28.45 6.37 -2.78
CA SER A 80 28.76 7.60 -2.05
C SER A 80 27.48 8.37 -1.68
N ASN A 81 27.35 8.66 -0.39
CA ASN A 81 26.18 9.34 0.18
C ASN A 81 24.86 8.57 -0.03
N LEU A 82 24.91 7.23 -0.07
CA LEU A 82 23.71 6.40 0.06
C LEU A 82 22.98 6.77 1.36
N PRO A 83 21.72 7.24 1.31
CA PRO A 83 20.98 7.59 2.52
C PRO A 83 20.67 6.33 3.33
N ALA A 84 20.53 6.51 4.65
CA ALA A 84 19.97 5.46 5.49
C ALA A 84 18.49 5.20 5.12
N TYR A 85 17.98 4.04 5.49
CA TYR A 85 16.63 3.59 5.13
C TYR A 85 15.54 4.59 5.55
N ASN A 86 15.63 5.14 6.77
CA ASN A 86 14.73 6.16 7.30
C ASN A 86 14.95 7.59 6.78
N GLN A 87 16.02 7.81 6.01
CA GLN A 87 16.37 9.09 5.41
C GLN A 87 16.12 9.13 3.91
N LEU A 88 15.80 8.00 3.29
CA LEU A 88 15.53 7.88 1.86
C LEU A 88 14.33 8.76 1.47
N PRO A 89 14.52 9.76 0.58
CA PRO A 89 13.40 10.48 0.00
C PRO A 89 12.54 9.53 -0.83
N LEU A 90 11.23 9.53 -0.61
CA LEU A 90 10.27 8.69 -1.34
C LEU A 90 9.09 9.55 -1.76
N PHE A 91 8.61 9.32 -2.98
CA PHE A 91 7.41 9.94 -3.51
C PHE A 91 6.57 8.92 -4.28
N LEU A 92 5.30 8.83 -3.93
CA LEU A 92 4.32 7.96 -4.55
C LEU A 92 3.05 8.77 -4.88
N ASP A 93 2.61 8.69 -6.13
CA ASP A 93 1.40 9.35 -6.63
C ASP A 93 0.43 8.27 -7.13
N VAL A 94 -0.68 8.09 -6.40
CA VAL A 94 -1.73 7.14 -6.75
C VAL A 94 -2.88 7.92 -7.37
N GLY A 95 -3.25 7.55 -8.59
CA GLY A 95 -4.34 8.21 -9.31
C GLY A 95 -5.70 7.74 -8.85
N GLU A 96 -5.88 6.42 -8.79
CA GLU A 96 -7.18 5.81 -8.54
C GLU A 96 -7.04 4.38 -7.97
N LEU A 97 -8.12 3.94 -7.32
CA LEU A 97 -8.33 2.57 -6.86
C LEU A 97 -9.57 2.02 -7.54
N ARG A 98 -9.51 0.78 -8.03
CA ARG A 98 -10.63 0.12 -8.70
C ARG A 98 -10.86 -1.29 -8.16
N LEU A 99 -12.12 -1.73 -8.29
CA LEU A 99 -12.54 -3.11 -8.02
C LEU A 99 -13.15 -3.70 -9.28
N SER A 100 -13.30 -5.01 -9.34
CA SER A 100 -14.01 -5.66 -10.45
C SER A 100 -14.80 -6.86 -9.97
N THR A 101 -16.03 -6.97 -10.48
CA THR A 101 -16.87 -8.16 -10.36
C THR A 101 -16.60 -9.23 -11.42
N LYS A 102 -15.61 -9.02 -12.30
CA LYS A 102 -15.19 -10.04 -13.27
C LYS A 102 -14.68 -11.30 -12.57
N GLY A 103 -14.79 -12.42 -13.26
CA GLY A 103 -14.37 -13.71 -12.73
C GLY A 103 -12.85 -13.82 -12.67
N TYR A 104 -12.32 -14.63 -11.76
CA TYR A 104 -10.89 -14.87 -11.54
C TYR A 104 -10.13 -15.43 -12.76
N LEU A 105 -10.84 -15.84 -13.82
CA LEU A 105 -10.25 -16.25 -15.09
C LEU A 105 -10.08 -15.08 -16.08
N SER A 106 -10.64 -13.91 -15.79
CA SER A 106 -10.45 -12.71 -16.59
C SER A 106 -9.10 -12.08 -16.27
N LEU A 107 -8.24 -11.93 -17.27
CA LEU A 107 -6.86 -11.47 -17.07
C LEU A 107 -6.70 -10.03 -17.58
N LEU A 108 -5.73 -9.29 -17.02
CA LEU A 108 -5.38 -7.97 -17.55
C LEU A 108 -4.87 -8.03 -18.99
N ALA A 109 -4.27 -9.16 -19.38
CA ALA A 109 -3.85 -9.41 -20.75
C ALA A 109 -5.01 -9.47 -21.76
N ASP A 110 -6.25 -9.64 -21.29
CA ASP A 110 -7.45 -9.62 -22.14
C ASP A 110 -7.91 -8.20 -22.48
N LEU A 111 -7.40 -7.18 -21.78
CA LEU A 111 -7.77 -5.78 -21.98
C LEU A 111 -6.97 -5.20 -23.15
N LYS A 112 -7.58 -5.12 -24.33
CA LYS A 112 -6.90 -4.66 -25.56
C LYS A 112 -7.23 -3.21 -25.90
N GLU A 113 -8.44 -2.77 -25.57
CA GLU A 113 -8.94 -1.44 -25.86
C GLU A 113 -9.50 -0.75 -24.61
N GLU A 114 -9.69 0.57 -24.69
CA GLU A 114 -10.25 1.37 -23.59
C GLU A 114 -11.61 0.85 -23.12
N ASP A 115 -12.46 0.45 -24.07
CA ASP A 115 -13.78 -0.12 -23.80
C ASP A 115 -13.71 -1.41 -22.96
N ASP A 116 -12.67 -2.23 -23.13
CA ASP A 116 -12.48 -3.44 -22.33
C ASP A 116 -12.16 -3.05 -20.89
N ALA A 117 -11.28 -2.07 -20.69
CA ALA A 117 -10.93 -1.56 -19.37
C ALA A 117 -12.14 -0.95 -18.64
N ILE A 118 -12.99 -0.21 -19.36
CA ILE A 118 -14.23 0.37 -18.82
C ILE A 118 -15.21 -0.74 -18.39
N LYS A 119 -15.33 -1.81 -19.17
CA LYS A 119 -16.21 -2.96 -18.84
C LYS A 119 -15.64 -3.84 -17.74
N PHE A 120 -14.32 -3.86 -17.56
CA PHE A 120 -13.64 -4.66 -16.57
C PHE A 120 -13.70 -4.01 -15.20
N TRP A 121 -13.40 -2.72 -15.11
CA TRP A 121 -13.19 -2.05 -13.82
C TRP A 121 -14.36 -1.20 -13.34
N ASP A 122 -14.81 -1.47 -12.13
CA ASP A 122 -15.65 -0.57 -11.34
C ASP A 122 -14.78 0.45 -10.59
N VAL A 123 -15.22 1.71 -10.57
CA VAL A 123 -14.49 2.79 -9.90
C VAL A 123 -14.81 2.79 -8.40
N LEU A 124 -13.82 2.45 -7.57
CA LEU A 124 -13.92 2.54 -6.11
C LEU A 124 -13.54 3.95 -5.62
N SER A 125 -12.42 4.48 -6.11
CA SER A 125 -12.00 5.85 -5.85
C SER A 125 -11.23 6.46 -7.03
N PRO A 126 -11.76 7.52 -7.66
CA PRO A 126 -11.06 8.24 -8.72
C PRO A 126 -10.15 9.35 -8.18
N THR A 127 -10.01 9.49 -6.85
CA THR A 127 -9.37 10.66 -6.26
C THR A 127 -7.87 10.45 -6.18
N ARG A 128 -7.09 11.31 -6.85
CA ARG A 128 -5.63 11.31 -6.74
C ARG A 128 -5.16 11.55 -5.30
N GLN A 129 -4.27 10.70 -4.79
CA GLN A 129 -3.58 10.84 -3.51
C GLN A 129 -2.06 10.82 -3.70
N VAL A 130 -1.36 11.60 -2.88
CA VAL A 130 0.10 11.72 -2.90
C VAL A 130 0.64 11.31 -1.53
N TYR A 131 1.76 10.60 -1.53
CA TYR A 131 2.46 10.11 -0.34
C TYR A 131 3.93 10.43 -0.49
N CYS A 132 4.52 11.16 0.46
CA CYS A 132 5.95 11.43 0.40
C CYS A 132 6.59 11.44 1.78
N SER A 133 7.83 10.94 1.82
CA SER A 133 8.63 10.90 3.04
C SER A 133 8.94 12.32 3.54
N PRO A 134 9.15 12.54 4.85
CA PRO A 134 9.56 13.84 5.39
C PRO A 134 10.87 14.40 4.79
N THR A 135 11.74 13.54 4.26
CA THR A 135 13.00 13.93 3.60
C THR A 135 12.82 14.31 2.13
N PHE A 136 11.63 14.12 1.57
CA PHE A 136 11.31 14.52 0.21
C PHE A 136 10.93 16.00 0.18
N PHE A 137 11.60 16.77 -0.67
CA PHE A 137 11.28 18.18 -0.88
C PHE A 137 11.25 18.48 -2.38
N LEU A 138 10.25 19.26 -2.79
CA LEU A 138 10.14 19.80 -4.14
C LEU A 138 10.75 21.19 -4.15
N LEU A 139 11.71 21.46 -5.03
CA LEU A 139 12.33 22.79 -5.18
C LEU A 139 11.51 23.74 -6.09
N ASN A 140 10.36 23.30 -6.60
CA ASN A 140 9.44 24.09 -7.43
C ASN A 140 8.12 24.40 -6.69
N ASN A 141 7.40 25.40 -7.18
CA ASN A 141 6.16 25.92 -6.57
C ASN A 141 4.96 24.95 -6.64
N ASP A 142 5.06 23.82 -7.34
CA ASP A 142 4.02 22.78 -7.41
C ASP A 142 4.29 21.68 -6.37
N ASN A 143 4.23 22.04 -5.08
CA ASN A 143 4.46 21.08 -4.01
C ASN A 143 3.21 20.25 -3.72
N SER A 144 2.86 19.36 -4.65
CA SER A 144 1.73 18.44 -4.49
C SER A 144 1.84 17.55 -3.25
N CYS A 145 3.05 17.37 -2.71
CA CYS A 145 3.25 16.70 -1.43
C CYS A 145 2.63 17.48 -0.27
N PHE A 146 2.86 18.79 -0.21
CA PHE A 146 2.28 19.65 0.81
C PHE A 146 0.77 19.82 0.60
N ASP A 147 0.36 20.14 -0.63
CA ASP A 147 -1.04 20.47 -0.96
C ASP A 147 -2.02 19.30 -0.74
N LYS A 148 -1.52 18.07 -0.78
CA LYS A 148 -2.30 16.84 -0.58
C LYS A 148 -2.07 16.18 0.78
N ALA A 149 -1.44 16.88 1.72
CA ALA A 149 -1.07 16.32 3.03
C ALA A 149 -0.23 15.03 2.92
N GLY A 150 0.61 14.94 1.89
CA GLY A 150 1.35 13.74 1.51
C GLY A 150 2.29 13.21 2.59
N TYR A 151 2.81 14.07 3.47
CA TYR A 151 3.59 13.62 4.63
C TYR A 151 2.75 12.85 5.65
N ILE A 152 1.53 13.30 5.94
CA ILE A 152 0.62 12.63 6.88
C ILE A 152 0.17 11.31 6.25
N ASN A 153 -0.26 11.36 4.99
CA ASN A 153 -0.67 10.17 4.26
C ASN A 153 0.46 9.14 4.19
N PHE A 154 1.71 9.57 4.01
CA PHE A 154 2.87 8.67 4.00
C PHE A 154 3.05 7.93 5.32
N GLN A 155 2.90 8.63 6.46
CA GLN A 155 2.96 7.97 7.77
C GLN A 155 1.86 6.94 7.93
N GLU A 156 0.63 7.27 7.56
CA GLU A 156 -0.51 6.33 7.65
C GLU A 156 -0.36 5.14 6.69
N LEU A 157 0.14 5.37 5.46
CA LEU A 157 0.38 4.33 4.46
C LEU A 157 1.38 3.28 4.95
N PHE A 158 2.42 3.71 5.69
CA PHE A 158 3.57 2.87 6.02
C PHE A 158 3.67 2.47 7.51
N ASN A 159 2.76 2.90 8.38
CA ASN A 159 2.76 2.54 9.81
C ASN A 159 1.63 1.59 10.21
N GLY A 160 1.08 0.82 9.24
CA GLY A 160 0.14 -0.29 9.50
C GLY A 160 -1.32 0.11 9.71
N ARG A 161 -1.61 1.37 10.06
CA ARG A 161 -3.00 1.86 10.10
C ARG A 161 -3.65 1.86 8.71
N GLY A 162 -2.86 2.24 7.70
CA GLY A 162 -3.33 2.46 6.35
C GLY A 162 -3.86 3.87 6.16
N ALA A 163 -3.50 4.48 5.04
CA ALA A 163 -4.03 5.78 4.66
C ALA A 163 -5.47 5.64 4.18
N THR A 164 -6.39 6.39 4.80
CA THR A 164 -7.77 6.45 4.35
C THR A 164 -7.85 7.05 2.96
N TYR A 165 -8.40 6.31 2.02
CA TYR A 165 -8.56 6.74 0.64
C TYR A 165 -10.01 7.20 0.42
N PRO A 166 -10.24 8.42 -0.09
CA PRO A 166 -11.61 8.92 -0.30
C PRO A 166 -12.38 8.03 -1.27
N SER A 167 -13.41 7.31 -0.82
CA SER A 167 -14.10 6.29 -1.61
C SER A 167 -15.59 6.57 -1.78
N ARG A 168 -16.20 5.86 -2.73
CA ARG A 168 -17.65 5.74 -2.87
C ARG A 168 -18.07 4.32 -2.50
N ASP A 169 -19.25 4.17 -1.91
CA ASP A 169 -19.82 2.85 -1.66
C ASP A 169 -20.05 2.11 -2.99
N VAL A 170 -19.57 0.88 -3.08
CA VAL A 170 -19.89 -0.03 -4.18
C VAL A 170 -21.12 -0.89 -3.85
N GLY A 171 -21.76 -1.40 -4.91
CA GLY A 171 -22.93 -2.26 -4.80
C GLY A 171 -22.62 -3.64 -4.19
N PRO A 172 -23.65 -4.43 -3.85
CA PRO A 172 -23.45 -5.80 -3.40
C PRO A 172 -22.88 -6.67 -4.52
N GLY A 173 -21.92 -7.53 -4.18
CA GLY A 173 -21.25 -8.39 -5.17
C GLY A 173 -19.96 -9.01 -4.68
N ALA A 174 -19.45 -9.97 -5.45
CA ALA A 174 -18.12 -10.55 -5.27
C ALA A 174 -17.12 -9.81 -6.17
N TYR A 175 -16.15 -9.13 -5.57
CA TYR A 175 -15.16 -8.31 -6.26
C TYR A 175 -13.83 -9.08 -6.38
N GLN A 176 -13.68 -9.89 -7.42
CA GLN A 176 -12.53 -10.81 -7.53
C GLN A 176 -11.24 -10.13 -7.99
N HIS A 177 -11.28 -8.84 -8.33
CA HIS A 177 -10.08 -8.06 -8.66
C HIS A 177 -10.06 -6.73 -7.91
N ALA A 178 -8.86 -6.29 -7.56
CA ALA A 178 -8.59 -4.93 -7.11
C ALA A 178 -7.35 -4.37 -7.81
N GLY A 179 -7.38 -3.10 -8.20
CA GLY A 179 -6.32 -2.43 -8.93
C GLY A 179 -5.90 -1.11 -8.27
N ILE A 180 -4.58 -0.89 -8.16
CA ILE A 180 -3.99 0.39 -7.75
C ILE A 180 -3.31 1.00 -8.97
N TYR A 181 -3.71 2.21 -9.33
CA TYR A 181 -3.15 2.92 -10.47
C TYR A 181 -2.11 3.92 -10.00
N VAL A 182 -0.86 3.45 -9.95
CA VAL A 182 0.29 4.26 -9.56
C VAL A 182 0.75 5.12 -10.74
N ARG A 183 0.62 6.44 -10.62
CA ARG A 183 1.02 7.40 -11.66
C ARG A 183 2.52 7.70 -11.63
N SER A 184 3.11 7.70 -10.44
CA SER A 184 4.55 7.93 -10.28
C SER A 184 5.03 7.26 -9.00
N PHE A 185 6.22 6.68 -9.07
CA PHE A 185 6.95 6.19 -7.91
C PHE A 185 8.43 6.56 -8.08
N PHE A 186 8.95 7.28 -7.10
CA PHE A 186 10.28 7.86 -7.11
C PHE A 186 10.99 7.59 -5.78
N THR A 187 12.27 7.26 -5.89
CA THR A 187 13.18 7.04 -4.77
C THR A 187 14.38 7.98 -4.88
N GLY A 188 14.76 8.56 -3.75
CA GLY A 188 15.75 9.62 -3.62
C GLY A 188 17.17 9.09 -3.49
N PHE A 189 17.62 8.33 -4.47
CA PHE A 189 19.02 7.99 -4.67
C PHE A 189 19.26 7.53 -6.10
N ALA A 190 20.16 8.21 -6.80
CA ALA A 190 20.71 7.77 -8.07
C ALA A 190 22.19 8.19 -8.17
N ARG A 191 23.05 7.33 -8.71
CA ARG A 191 24.48 7.61 -8.87
C ARG A 191 25.00 7.05 -10.16
N GLN A 192 25.60 7.89 -10.99
CA GLN A 192 26.39 7.46 -12.13
C GLN A 192 27.86 7.73 -11.81
N SER A 193 28.76 6.85 -12.25
CA SER A 193 30.20 7.07 -12.03
C SER A 193 30.61 8.46 -12.51
N GLY A 194 31.27 9.24 -11.64
CA GLY A 194 31.77 10.57 -11.96
C GLY A 194 30.77 11.74 -11.89
N THR A 195 29.45 11.52 -11.75
CA THR A 195 28.47 12.61 -11.56
C THR A 195 27.20 12.15 -10.85
N ALA A 196 26.64 12.98 -9.95
CA ALA A 196 25.35 12.69 -9.32
C ALA A 196 24.19 13.03 -10.28
N PRO A 197 23.42 12.04 -10.81
CA PRO A 197 22.24 12.32 -11.60
C PRO A 197 21.17 12.99 -10.72
N ILE A 198 20.65 14.11 -11.19
CA ILE A 198 19.53 14.81 -10.54
C ILE A 198 18.30 14.60 -11.41
N ASN A 199 17.21 14.12 -10.83
CA ASN A 199 15.95 14.09 -11.54
C ASN A 199 15.44 15.53 -11.71
N SER A 200 15.31 16.03 -12.94
CA SER A 200 14.92 17.43 -13.20
C SER A 200 13.52 17.79 -12.72
N ASN A 201 12.61 16.82 -12.64
CA ASN A 201 11.23 17.04 -12.21
C ASN A 201 11.14 17.26 -10.70
N PHE A 202 11.91 16.49 -9.94
CA PHE A 202 11.94 16.54 -8.48
C PHE A 202 13.06 17.45 -7.94
N ARG A 203 14.09 17.72 -8.74
CA ARG A 203 15.33 18.43 -8.39
C ARG A 203 16.02 17.86 -7.14
N VAL A 204 15.84 16.56 -6.92
CA VAL A 204 16.46 15.76 -5.87
C VAL A 204 17.26 14.66 -6.57
N ASN A 205 18.36 14.24 -5.95
CA ASN A 205 19.08 13.06 -6.42
C ASN A 205 18.14 11.83 -6.32
N GLY A 206 17.86 11.16 -7.43
CA GLY A 206 16.98 10.00 -7.42
C GLY A 206 16.54 9.55 -8.81
N TYR A 207 15.74 8.49 -8.82
CA TYR A 207 15.31 7.83 -10.05
C TYR A 207 13.78 7.59 -10.06
N PRO A 208 13.10 7.79 -11.20
CA PRO A 208 11.70 7.43 -11.36
C PRO A 208 11.56 5.90 -11.51
N VAL A 209 11.46 5.19 -10.39
CA VAL A 209 11.45 3.72 -10.31
C VAL A 209 10.31 3.10 -11.10
N ASN A 210 9.18 3.80 -11.28
CA ASN A 210 8.09 3.30 -12.11
C ASN A 210 8.48 2.99 -13.57
N LEU A 211 9.60 3.50 -14.07
CA LEU A 211 10.09 3.20 -15.44
C LEU A 211 10.73 1.82 -15.56
N ILE A 212 11.21 1.26 -14.45
CA ILE A 212 11.97 -0.01 -14.43
C ILE A 212 11.18 -1.16 -13.81
N LEU A 213 10.00 -0.91 -13.25
CA LEU A 213 9.17 -1.94 -12.58
C LEU A 213 8.16 -2.64 -13.51
N GLY A 214 8.14 -2.29 -14.80
CA GLY A 214 7.09 -2.72 -15.70
C GLY A 214 7.18 -4.19 -16.11
N TYR A 215 8.39 -4.77 -16.14
CA TYR A 215 8.62 -6.10 -16.69
C TYR A 215 9.76 -6.82 -15.99
N ASP A 216 9.75 -8.15 -16.06
CA ASP A 216 10.83 -9.01 -15.57
C ASP A 216 12.17 -8.68 -16.26
N PRO A 217 13.31 -8.89 -15.58
CA PRO A 217 14.62 -8.80 -16.21
C PRO A 217 14.69 -9.76 -17.41
N ASN A 218 15.39 -9.33 -18.47
CA ASN A 218 15.54 -10.06 -19.74
C ASN A 218 14.23 -10.42 -20.46
N VAL A 219 13.13 -9.70 -20.20
CA VAL A 219 11.90 -9.89 -20.98
C VAL A 219 12.18 -9.66 -22.47
N ASP A 220 11.69 -10.56 -23.32
CA ASP A 220 11.81 -10.40 -24.75
C ASP A 220 11.04 -9.15 -25.24
N SER A 221 11.62 -8.43 -26.18
CA SER A 221 11.05 -7.19 -26.72
C SER A 221 9.67 -7.37 -27.37
N ALA A 222 9.40 -8.52 -28.00
CA ALA A 222 8.09 -8.81 -28.57
C ALA A 222 7.06 -9.12 -27.48
N ILE A 223 7.47 -9.77 -26.39
CA ILE A 223 6.63 -9.99 -25.20
C ILE A 223 6.30 -8.65 -24.52
N ARG A 224 7.28 -7.75 -24.39
CA ARG A 224 7.09 -6.39 -23.87
C ARG A 224 6.09 -5.57 -24.70
N GLY A 225 6.00 -5.84 -26.01
CA GLY A 225 5.06 -5.18 -26.91
C GLY A 225 3.60 -5.62 -26.75
N ILE A 226 3.34 -6.73 -26.06
CA ILE A 226 1.99 -7.31 -25.92
C ILE A 226 1.50 -7.40 -24.47
N LEU A 227 2.38 -7.50 -23.48
CA LEU A 227 1.99 -7.59 -22.08
C LEU A 227 1.77 -6.19 -21.48
N PRO A 228 0.74 -5.99 -20.63
CA PRO A 228 0.63 -4.77 -19.85
C PRO A 228 1.78 -4.68 -18.84
N SER A 229 2.13 -3.46 -18.46
CA SER A 229 3.09 -3.19 -17.38
C SER A 229 2.61 -3.83 -16.07
N GLN A 230 3.49 -4.59 -15.42
CA GLN A 230 3.20 -5.24 -14.12
C GLN A 230 3.08 -4.21 -12.97
N TRP A 231 3.58 -2.99 -13.17
CA TRP A 231 3.45 -1.88 -12.23
C TRP A 231 2.12 -1.12 -12.37
N PHE A 232 1.39 -1.30 -13.48
CA PHE A 232 0.23 -0.48 -13.80
C PHE A 232 -0.91 -1.25 -14.51
N PRO A 233 -2.01 -1.57 -13.81
CA PRO A 233 -2.21 -1.40 -12.37
C PRO A 233 -1.44 -2.46 -11.56
N LEU A 234 -1.07 -2.12 -10.32
CA LEU A 234 -0.77 -3.16 -9.34
C LEU A 234 -2.06 -3.94 -9.08
N HIS A 235 -2.03 -5.24 -9.35
CA HIS A 235 -3.24 -6.05 -9.48
C HIS A 235 -3.30 -7.14 -8.42
N HIS A 236 -4.41 -7.16 -7.68
CA HIS A 236 -4.81 -8.29 -6.87
C HIS A 236 -5.90 -9.09 -7.57
N ILE A 237 -5.77 -10.42 -7.58
CA ILE A 237 -6.81 -11.35 -8.00
C ILE A 237 -7.16 -12.30 -6.86
N THR A 238 -8.46 -12.52 -6.63
CA THR A 238 -8.96 -13.48 -5.66
C THR A 238 -9.02 -14.86 -6.31
N TYR A 239 -8.20 -15.80 -5.83
CA TYR A 239 -8.19 -17.17 -6.35
C TYR A 239 -9.41 -18.00 -5.93
N PRO A 240 -9.68 -19.12 -6.63
CA PRO A 240 -10.71 -20.07 -6.24
C PRO A 240 -10.61 -20.51 -4.78
N GLY A 241 -11.74 -20.55 -4.08
CA GLY A 241 -11.81 -20.89 -2.66
C GLY A 241 -11.72 -19.67 -1.73
N MET A 242 -11.37 -18.49 -2.25
CA MET A 242 -11.27 -17.25 -1.48
C MET A 242 -12.33 -16.21 -1.87
N GLN A 243 -13.33 -16.55 -2.68
CA GLN A 243 -14.29 -15.57 -3.21
C GLN A 243 -15.07 -14.81 -2.12
N ASN A 244 -15.21 -15.42 -0.94
CA ASN A 244 -15.86 -14.80 0.21
C ASN A 244 -15.01 -13.70 0.88
N SER A 245 -13.70 -13.61 0.60
CA SER A 245 -12.81 -12.59 1.18
C SER A 245 -12.97 -11.20 0.56
N MET A 246 -13.65 -11.12 -0.59
CA MET A 246 -13.91 -9.89 -1.33
C MET A 246 -15.40 -9.76 -1.66
N PHE A 247 -16.25 -10.02 -0.68
CA PHE A 247 -17.70 -9.98 -0.84
C PHE A 247 -18.32 -8.78 -0.12
N VAL A 248 -19.17 -8.04 -0.83
CA VAL A 248 -20.00 -6.96 -0.27
C VAL A 248 -21.45 -7.45 -0.17
N THR A 249 -21.97 -7.50 1.05
CA THR A 249 -23.37 -7.83 1.32
C THR A 249 -24.34 -6.69 0.93
N GLY A 250 -25.60 -7.06 0.71
CA GLY A 250 -26.71 -6.12 0.51
C GLY A 250 -27.15 -5.38 1.76
N GLU A 251 -26.65 -5.78 2.93
CA GLU A 251 -27.04 -5.23 4.22
C GLU A 251 -26.32 -3.93 4.52
N TYR A 252 -26.98 -3.01 5.21
CA TYR A 252 -26.39 -1.74 5.61
C TYR A 252 -25.52 -1.92 6.86
N ILE A 253 -24.33 -2.51 6.67
CA ILE A 253 -23.34 -2.77 7.73
C ILE A 253 -22.03 -2.07 7.35
N PRO A 254 -21.36 -1.39 8.30
CA PRO A 254 -20.04 -0.82 8.06
C PRO A 254 -19.03 -1.88 7.61
N LEU A 255 -18.20 -1.54 6.64
CA LEU A 255 -17.18 -2.43 6.11
C LEU A 255 -15.89 -1.68 5.77
N GLY A 256 -14.77 -2.37 5.93
CA GLY A 256 -13.45 -1.91 5.51
C GLY A 256 -13.01 -2.64 4.25
N ILE A 257 -12.42 -1.92 3.30
CA ILE A 257 -11.67 -2.47 2.19
C ILE A 257 -10.20 -2.12 2.42
N GLU A 258 -9.39 -3.13 2.69
CA GLU A 258 -7.93 -2.96 2.78
C GLU A 258 -7.32 -3.38 1.46
N ILE A 259 -6.56 -2.49 0.83
CA ILE A 259 -5.69 -2.82 -0.30
C ILE A 259 -4.24 -2.58 0.16
N ARG A 260 -3.40 -3.60 0.06
CA ARG A 260 -2.03 -3.59 0.57
C ARG A 260 -1.04 -4.01 -0.51
N PHE A 261 0.12 -3.36 -0.52
CA PHE A 261 1.27 -3.71 -1.36
C PHE A 261 2.56 -3.57 -0.56
N ASN A 262 3.55 -4.45 -0.76
CA ASN A 262 4.76 -4.51 0.05
C ASN A 262 5.89 -3.63 -0.51
N VAL A 263 5.88 -2.32 -0.23
CA VAL A 263 6.96 -1.41 -0.65
C VAL A 263 7.91 -1.09 0.50
N LYS A 264 7.41 -0.81 1.71
CA LYS A 264 8.23 -0.31 2.83
C LYS A 264 9.40 -1.22 3.14
N GLU A 265 9.17 -2.51 3.25
CA GLU A 265 10.21 -3.49 3.58
C GLU A 265 10.95 -4.01 2.35
N ASN A 266 10.56 -3.60 1.14
CA ASN A 266 11.00 -4.23 -0.10
C ASN A 266 11.83 -3.26 -0.93
N LEU A 267 12.84 -2.62 -0.33
CA LEU A 267 13.73 -1.69 -1.03
C LEU A 267 15.19 -2.12 -0.91
N MET A 268 15.88 -2.12 -2.04
CA MET A 268 17.32 -2.37 -2.11
C MET A 268 18.00 -1.44 -3.10
N VAL A 269 19.34 -1.45 -3.08
CA VAL A 269 20.15 -0.79 -4.08
C VAL A 269 20.31 -1.72 -5.27
N HIS A 270 20.06 -1.17 -6.46
CA HIS A 270 20.25 -1.81 -7.75
C HIS A 270 21.34 -1.10 -8.53
N SER A 271 21.98 -1.82 -9.45
CA SER A 271 22.78 -1.22 -10.50
C SER A 271 22.35 -1.73 -11.87
N PHE A 272 22.39 -0.86 -12.88
CA PHE A 272 22.17 -1.27 -14.26
C PHE A 272 23.03 -0.46 -15.22
N VAL A 273 23.28 -1.04 -16.39
CA VAL A 273 23.97 -0.36 -17.49
C VAL A 273 22.92 0.30 -18.38
N PRO A 274 22.93 1.63 -18.52
CA PRO A 274 21.98 2.31 -19.40
C PRO A 274 22.14 1.86 -20.86
N ALA A 275 21.06 1.97 -21.65
CA ALA A 275 21.03 1.50 -23.04
C ALA A 275 22.03 2.21 -23.98
N ASP A 276 22.54 3.37 -23.59
CA ASP A 276 23.58 4.11 -24.32
C ASP A 276 25.01 3.63 -24.00
N ASN A 277 25.16 2.57 -23.19
CA ASN A 277 26.44 2.03 -22.69
C ASN A 277 27.28 3.08 -21.93
N SER A 278 26.63 4.08 -21.34
CA SER A 278 27.29 4.98 -20.38
C SER A 278 27.62 4.27 -19.07
N ASP A 279 28.32 4.97 -18.18
CA ASP A 279 28.70 4.40 -16.89
C ASP A 279 27.49 3.86 -16.12
N PRO A 280 27.62 2.72 -15.41
CA PRO A 280 26.54 2.12 -14.65
C PRO A 280 25.88 3.11 -13.69
N VAL A 281 24.56 2.99 -13.55
CA VAL A 281 23.77 3.81 -12.65
C VAL A 281 23.31 2.95 -11.46
N SER A 282 23.58 3.45 -10.26
CA SER A 282 23.12 2.88 -9.00
C SER A 282 21.84 3.59 -8.57
N VAL A 283 20.80 2.87 -8.22
CA VAL A 283 19.51 3.45 -7.79
C VAL A 283 18.96 2.69 -6.60
N VAL A 284 18.08 3.29 -5.82
CA VAL A 284 17.27 2.54 -4.86
C VAL A 284 15.94 2.16 -5.52
N GLY A 285 15.55 0.90 -5.48
CA GLY A 285 14.32 0.40 -6.11
C GLY A 285 13.69 -0.73 -5.31
N ILE A 286 12.64 -1.33 -5.86
CA ILE A 286 11.98 -2.50 -5.24
C ILE A 286 12.94 -3.69 -5.26
N SER A 287 13.02 -4.48 -4.19
CA SER A 287 13.91 -5.66 -4.19
C SER A 287 13.62 -6.63 -5.34
N ASP A 288 14.63 -7.39 -5.75
CA ASP A 288 14.56 -8.39 -6.81
C ASP A 288 14.29 -9.81 -6.28
N TRP A 289 13.72 -9.94 -5.08
CA TRP A 289 13.44 -11.21 -4.38
C TRP A 289 12.76 -12.29 -5.25
N ARG A 290 11.95 -11.89 -6.24
CA ARG A 290 11.25 -12.83 -7.14
C ARG A 290 12.13 -13.26 -8.31
N LYS A 291 12.80 -12.30 -8.95
CA LYS A 291 13.65 -12.53 -10.12
C LYS A 291 14.90 -11.67 -10.01
N PRO A 292 16.05 -12.27 -9.67
CA PRO A 292 17.29 -11.54 -9.60
C PRO A 292 17.67 -11.01 -10.98
N HIS A 293 18.32 -9.85 -10.98
CA HIS A 293 18.90 -9.25 -12.17
C HIS A 293 20.40 -9.01 -11.96
N ASN A 294 21.12 -8.86 -13.05
CA ASN A 294 22.57 -8.68 -13.10
C ASN A 294 22.90 -7.54 -14.09
N GLY A 295 22.40 -6.35 -13.76
CA GLY A 295 22.65 -5.13 -14.54
C GLY A 295 21.60 -4.82 -15.61
N GLU A 296 20.54 -5.63 -15.71
CA GLU A 296 19.39 -5.30 -16.56
C GLU A 296 18.61 -4.10 -16.00
N VAL A 297 18.07 -3.29 -16.92
CA VAL A 297 17.30 -2.09 -16.54
C VAL A 297 15.94 -2.46 -15.94
N ASP A 298 15.31 -3.55 -16.41
CA ASP A 298 13.96 -3.95 -15.99
C ASP A 298 14.03 -4.87 -14.75
N ILE A 299 13.31 -4.51 -13.69
CA ILE A 299 13.27 -5.18 -12.36
C ILE A 299 11.82 -5.36 -11.86
N GLY A 300 10.90 -5.63 -12.78
CA GLY A 300 9.47 -5.68 -12.53
C GLY A 300 8.97 -6.90 -11.76
N GLY A 301 7.71 -6.82 -11.33
CA GLY A 301 6.94 -7.94 -10.77
C GLY A 301 7.28 -8.31 -9.34
N ASN A 302 8.06 -7.49 -8.65
CA ASN A 302 8.53 -7.77 -7.30
C ASN A 302 7.65 -7.10 -6.22
N VAL A 303 6.51 -6.50 -6.59
CA VAL A 303 5.53 -5.99 -5.63
C VAL A 303 4.28 -6.85 -5.68
N LEU A 304 3.96 -7.46 -4.56
CA LEU A 304 2.74 -8.22 -4.36
C LEU A 304 1.63 -7.31 -3.87
N THR A 305 0.40 -7.59 -4.30
CA THR A 305 -0.78 -6.85 -3.88
C THR A 305 -1.83 -7.79 -3.28
N ARG A 306 -2.43 -7.36 -2.17
CA ARG A 306 -3.56 -8.04 -1.52
C ARG A 306 -4.72 -7.07 -1.39
N ALA A 307 -5.93 -7.52 -1.69
CA ALA A 307 -7.14 -6.84 -1.26
C ALA A 307 -7.96 -7.78 -0.37
N ARG A 308 -8.63 -7.20 0.63
CA ARG A 308 -9.61 -7.91 1.46
C ARG A 308 -10.71 -6.97 1.89
N ILE A 309 -11.91 -7.53 2.03
CA ILE A 309 -13.05 -6.87 2.65
C ILE A 309 -13.26 -7.49 4.02
N PHE A 310 -13.48 -6.64 5.02
CA PHE A 310 -13.79 -7.08 6.37
C PHE A 310 -14.92 -6.26 6.96
N TYR A 311 -15.64 -6.88 7.89
CA TYR A 311 -16.74 -6.27 8.61
C TYR A 311 -16.33 -6.16 10.07
N PRO A 312 -16.05 -4.95 10.59
CA PRO A 312 -15.43 -4.77 11.90
C PRO A 312 -16.10 -5.58 13.02
N ASP A 313 -17.44 -5.65 13.03
CA ASP A 313 -18.24 -6.36 14.03
C ASP A 313 -18.08 -7.89 14.01
N PHE A 314 -17.62 -8.44 12.89
CA PHE A 314 -17.42 -9.88 12.70
C PHE A 314 -15.95 -10.29 12.73
N THR A 315 -15.03 -9.35 12.96
CA THR A 315 -13.60 -9.62 12.95
C THR A 315 -13.02 -9.89 14.33
N ARG A 316 -11.92 -10.64 14.35
CA ARG A 316 -11.06 -10.84 15.51
C ARG A 316 -9.66 -10.32 15.29
N THR A 317 -8.98 -10.05 16.40
CA THR A 317 -7.53 -9.83 16.43
C THR A 317 -6.86 -11.13 16.85
N VAL A 318 -5.99 -11.68 16.01
CA VAL A 318 -5.15 -12.82 16.37
C VAL A 318 -3.93 -12.31 17.13
N ARG A 319 -3.71 -12.86 18.33
CA ARG A 319 -2.55 -12.56 19.17
C ARG A 319 -1.66 -13.78 19.27
N VAL A 320 -0.41 -13.64 18.82
CA VAL A 320 0.58 -14.70 18.79
C VAL A 320 1.51 -14.58 20.00
N HIS A 321 1.61 -15.68 20.76
CA HIS A 321 2.49 -15.78 21.92
C HIS A 321 3.81 -16.47 21.57
N ASN A 322 4.83 -16.22 22.39
CA ASN A 322 6.18 -16.78 22.30
C ASN A 322 7.04 -16.23 21.14
N GLY A 323 6.83 -14.97 20.76
CA GLY A 323 7.71 -14.29 19.80
C GLY A 323 9.11 -14.05 20.35
N THR A 324 10.13 -14.30 19.53
CA THR A 324 11.56 -14.26 19.92
C THR A 324 12.21 -12.88 19.77
N LYS A 325 11.49 -11.90 19.23
CA LYS A 325 11.99 -10.61 18.72
C LYS A 325 13.03 -10.77 17.61
N SER A 326 12.60 -10.51 16.38
CA SER A 326 13.47 -10.46 15.22
C SER A 326 12.95 -9.47 14.19
N ASN A 327 13.86 -8.67 13.62
CA ASN A 327 13.54 -7.74 12.52
C ASN A 327 13.56 -8.45 11.15
N ARG A 328 13.76 -9.77 11.12
CA ARG A 328 13.82 -10.58 9.89
C ARG A 328 12.77 -11.68 9.85
N HIS A 329 12.11 -11.94 10.97
CA HIS A 329 11.05 -12.94 11.03
C HIS A 329 9.69 -12.25 11.06
N TYR A 330 8.72 -12.87 10.40
CA TYR A 330 7.35 -12.43 10.33
C TYR A 330 6.40 -13.56 10.67
N TYR A 331 5.36 -13.25 11.42
CA TYR A 331 4.15 -14.07 11.43
C TYR A 331 3.29 -13.65 10.25
N ALA A 332 2.88 -14.60 9.42
CA ALA A 332 2.06 -14.37 8.24
C ALA A 332 0.85 -15.32 8.22
N ILE A 333 -0.36 -14.77 8.12
CA ILE A 333 -1.62 -15.53 8.07
C ILE A 333 -2.13 -15.59 6.63
N TYR A 334 -2.47 -16.81 6.21
CA TYR A 334 -3.10 -17.12 4.92
C TYR A 334 -4.37 -17.94 5.14
N TYR A 335 -5.27 -17.99 4.16
CA TYR A 335 -6.37 -18.97 4.19
C TYR A 335 -5.81 -20.40 4.07
N GLN A 336 -6.48 -21.40 4.67
CA GLN A 336 -5.98 -22.78 4.80
C GLN A 336 -5.73 -23.54 3.47
N GLY A 337 -6.02 -22.97 2.30
CA GLY A 337 -5.68 -23.52 0.98
C GLY A 337 -4.95 -22.55 0.05
N GLU A 338 -4.63 -21.34 0.49
CA GLU A 338 -4.08 -20.29 -0.37
C GLU A 338 -2.63 -20.58 -0.79
N CYS A 339 -1.86 -21.20 0.11
CA CYS A 339 -0.47 -21.55 -0.13
C CYS A 339 -0.26 -23.04 -0.41
N ARG A 340 -1.29 -23.74 -0.90
CA ARG A 340 -1.18 -25.16 -1.24
C ARG A 340 -1.75 -25.46 -2.61
N ASP A 341 -1.09 -26.36 -3.33
CA ASP A 341 -1.65 -26.94 -4.55
C ASP A 341 -2.67 -28.06 -4.22
N GLN A 342 -3.31 -28.59 -5.26
CA GLN A 342 -4.27 -29.71 -5.16
C GLN A 342 -3.69 -31.01 -4.58
N PHE A 343 -2.36 -31.11 -4.46
CA PHE A 343 -1.65 -32.27 -3.89
C PHE A 343 -1.14 -31.97 -2.47
N GLY A 344 -1.39 -30.77 -1.95
CA GLY A 344 -0.97 -30.33 -0.62
C GLY A 344 0.44 -29.73 -0.54
N ASN A 345 1.15 -29.59 -1.67
CA ASN A 345 2.49 -29.01 -1.69
C ASN A 345 2.43 -27.50 -1.48
N MET A 346 3.43 -26.94 -0.81
CA MET A 346 3.56 -25.50 -0.57
C MET A 346 3.78 -24.73 -1.88
N THR A 347 2.89 -23.78 -2.20
CA THR A 347 3.02 -22.92 -3.39
C THR A 347 3.65 -21.57 -3.09
N CYS A 348 3.50 -21.07 -1.86
CA CYS A 348 4.07 -19.78 -1.45
C CYS A 348 5.59 -19.81 -1.20
N GLU A 349 6.25 -20.95 -1.47
CA GLU A 349 7.71 -21.05 -1.56
C GLU A 349 8.24 -20.81 -2.98
N ASP A 350 7.38 -20.94 -4.01
CA ASP A 350 7.71 -20.58 -5.39
C ASP A 350 7.53 -19.07 -5.54
N PRO A 351 8.60 -18.29 -5.82
CA PRO A 351 8.50 -16.83 -5.88
C PRO A 351 7.49 -16.34 -6.93
N ASN A 352 7.19 -17.13 -7.97
CA ASN A 352 6.22 -16.75 -9.00
C ASN A 352 4.76 -17.03 -8.60
N LYS A 353 4.55 -17.73 -7.47
CA LYS A 353 3.23 -18.07 -6.94
C LYS A 353 3.04 -17.55 -5.52
N ASP A 354 4.02 -16.85 -4.97
CA ASP A 354 3.94 -16.28 -3.65
C ASP A 354 2.89 -15.16 -3.62
N LEU A 355 2.27 -15.02 -2.45
CA LEU A 355 1.15 -14.13 -2.22
C LEU A 355 1.44 -13.29 -0.99
N LEU A 356 1.02 -12.03 -1.07
CA LEU A 356 1.04 -11.17 0.10
C LEU A 356 0.03 -11.72 1.12
N PRO A 357 0.42 -11.92 2.40
CA PRO A 357 -0.43 -12.58 3.39
C PRO A 357 -1.74 -11.82 3.62
N LEU A 358 -2.76 -12.50 4.14
CA LEU A 358 -3.98 -11.83 4.58
C LEU A 358 -3.66 -10.81 5.68
N ALA A 359 -2.91 -11.27 6.69
CA ALA A 359 -2.40 -10.44 7.76
C ALA A 359 -0.96 -10.84 8.10
N ALA A 360 -0.10 -9.87 8.42
CA ALA A 360 1.25 -10.17 8.88
C ALA A 360 1.77 -9.16 9.91
N THR A 361 2.72 -9.58 10.71
CA THR A 361 3.43 -8.73 11.68
C THR A 361 4.85 -9.24 11.88
N PRO A 362 5.87 -8.37 12.00
CA PRO A 362 7.21 -8.78 12.41
C PRO A 362 7.17 -9.43 13.79
N VAL A 363 8.06 -10.39 14.03
CA VAL A 363 8.13 -11.10 15.31
C VAL A 363 8.67 -10.13 16.38
N ARG A 364 7.81 -9.74 17.32
CA ARG A 364 8.13 -8.96 18.52
C ARG A 364 8.31 -9.88 19.73
N ALA A 365 9.05 -9.42 20.74
CA ALA A 365 9.22 -10.17 21.99
C ALA A 365 7.88 -10.32 22.72
N GLY A 366 7.62 -11.50 23.27
CA GLY A 366 6.48 -11.73 24.15
C GLY A 366 5.16 -11.93 23.38
N SER A 367 4.10 -11.26 23.85
CA SER A 367 2.71 -11.48 23.40
C SER A 367 2.12 -10.31 22.62
N ASP A 368 2.92 -9.38 22.12
CA ASP A 368 2.43 -8.19 21.41
C ASP A 368 2.40 -8.36 19.87
N ASN A 369 2.46 -9.62 19.41
CA ASN A 369 2.32 -9.96 18.00
C ASN A 369 0.84 -10.02 17.65
N ARG A 370 0.30 -8.92 17.13
CA ARG A 370 -1.12 -8.77 16.83
C ARG A 370 -1.36 -8.65 15.33
N MET A 371 -2.42 -9.28 14.84
CA MET A 371 -2.91 -9.19 13.46
C MET A 371 -4.42 -9.00 13.49
N THR A 372 -4.91 -7.91 12.92
CA THR A 372 -6.28 -7.41 13.12
C THR A 372 -7.17 -7.61 11.89
N TYR A 373 -8.47 -7.48 12.12
CA TYR A 373 -9.51 -7.57 11.10
C TYR A 373 -9.58 -8.93 10.39
N LEU A 374 -9.33 -10.02 11.11
CA LEU A 374 -9.48 -11.37 10.57
C LEU A 374 -10.93 -11.82 10.72
N MET A 375 -11.57 -12.18 9.62
CA MET A 375 -12.92 -12.75 9.61
C MET A 375 -12.90 -14.17 10.20
N PRO A 376 -14.06 -14.75 10.56
CA PRO A 376 -14.13 -16.15 10.97
C PRO A 376 -13.80 -17.05 9.77
N GLY A 377 -13.09 -18.15 10.02
CA GLY A 377 -12.67 -19.06 8.97
C GLY A 377 -11.45 -19.89 9.34
N ASP A 378 -10.99 -20.64 8.34
CA ASP A 378 -9.89 -21.58 8.44
C ASP A 378 -8.62 -20.98 7.83
N TYR A 379 -7.56 -20.96 8.62
CA TYR A 379 -6.33 -20.25 8.33
C TYR A 379 -5.10 -21.11 8.59
N VAL A 380 -3.97 -20.67 8.05
CA VAL A 380 -2.64 -21.13 8.41
C VAL A 380 -1.80 -19.93 8.82
N ILE A 381 -1.11 -20.04 9.95
CA ILE A 381 -0.06 -19.09 10.34
C ILE A 381 1.30 -19.66 9.95
N GLN A 382 2.12 -18.85 9.30
CA GLN A 382 3.47 -19.19 8.90
C GLN A 382 4.48 -18.33 9.66
N CYS A 383 5.59 -18.96 10.04
CA CYS A 383 6.82 -18.26 10.41
C CYS A 383 7.61 -18.05 9.12
N ARG A 384 7.70 -16.80 8.67
CA ARG A 384 8.46 -16.42 7.48
C ARG A 384 9.74 -15.70 7.86
N TYR A 385 10.77 -15.86 7.04
CA TYR A 385 12.09 -15.33 7.27
C TYR A 385 12.64 -14.68 6.00
N ASP A 386 13.06 -13.43 6.15
CA ASP A 386 13.84 -12.70 5.14
C ASP A 386 15.28 -13.23 5.21
N ASN A 387 15.66 -14.11 4.28
CA ASN A 387 16.96 -14.78 4.30
C ASN A 387 18.04 -13.94 3.59
N VAL A 388 17.67 -13.19 2.56
CA VAL A 388 18.59 -12.37 1.77
C VAL A 388 18.93 -11.03 2.44
N HIS A 389 18.09 -10.54 3.36
CA HIS A 389 18.11 -9.18 3.94
C HIS A 389 17.69 -8.10 2.95
N ASP A 390 16.99 -8.45 1.88
CA ASP A 390 16.42 -7.48 0.97
C ASP A 390 15.06 -6.95 1.46
N GLY A 391 14.64 -7.45 2.64
CA GLY A 391 13.49 -7.05 3.42
C GLY A 391 12.17 -7.70 2.99
N TYR A 392 12.20 -8.59 1.99
CA TYR A 392 11.09 -9.49 1.70
C TYR A 392 11.24 -10.81 2.47
N PRO A 393 10.25 -11.27 3.26
CA PRO A 393 10.37 -12.53 4.01
C PRO A 393 9.96 -13.74 3.15
N GLU A 394 10.82 -14.13 2.22
CA GLU A 394 10.59 -15.18 1.22
C GLU A 394 10.51 -16.59 1.83
N GLN A 395 11.32 -16.92 2.83
CA GLN A 395 11.45 -18.29 3.29
C GLN A 395 10.35 -18.67 4.29
N VAL A 396 9.66 -19.80 4.07
CA VAL A 396 8.75 -20.39 5.06
C VAL A 396 9.56 -21.34 5.95
N LEU A 397 9.64 -21.05 7.26
CA LEU A 397 10.33 -21.89 8.23
C LEU A 397 9.42 -22.97 8.83
N SER A 398 8.16 -22.62 9.05
CA SER A 398 7.17 -23.48 9.67
C SER A 398 5.76 -22.96 9.50
N GLU A 399 4.75 -23.80 9.71
CA GLU A 399 3.35 -23.42 9.62
C GLU A 399 2.44 -24.18 10.59
N LYS A 400 1.31 -23.56 10.94
CA LYS A 400 0.29 -24.14 11.83
C LYS A 400 -1.12 -23.81 11.37
N PRO A 401 -1.99 -24.81 11.14
CA PRO A 401 -3.40 -24.54 10.87
C PRO A 401 -4.13 -24.10 12.15
N PHE A 402 -5.11 -23.21 11.99
CA PHE A 402 -6.01 -22.80 13.07
C PHE A 402 -7.33 -22.25 12.49
N SER A 403 -8.38 -22.30 13.30
CA SER A 403 -9.70 -21.81 12.91
C SER A 403 -10.14 -20.67 13.82
N ILE A 404 -10.56 -19.57 13.22
CA ILE A 404 -11.11 -18.41 13.94
C ILE A 404 -12.64 -18.60 14.02
N PRO A 405 -13.21 -18.75 15.23
CA PRO A 405 -14.65 -18.88 15.40
C PRO A 405 -15.36 -17.54 15.19
N GLN A 406 -16.69 -17.59 15.01
CA GLN A 406 -17.51 -16.38 14.95
C GLN A 406 -17.43 -15.54 16.24
N GLY A 407 -17.73 -14.25 16.11
CA GLY A 407 -17.74 -13.27 17.20
C GLY A 407 -16.49 -12.38 17.21
N GLY A 408 -16.56 -11.27 17.95
CA GLY A 408 -15.46 -10.31 18.06
C GLY A 408 -14.44 -10.64 19.16
N GLY A 409 -13.40 -9.80 19.25
CA GLY A 409 -12.40 -9.83 20.33
C GLY A 409 -11.04 -10.39 19.91
N GLU A 410 -10.27 -10.87 20.89
CA GLU A 410 -8.96 -11.48 20.68
C GLU A 410 -9.06 -13.01 20.50
N PHE A 411 -8.18 -13.58 19.68
CA PHE A 411 -7.98 -15.02 19.52
C PHE A 411 -6.49 -15.33 19.74
N ASP A 412 -6.20 -16.15 20.73
CA ASP A 412 -4.83 -16.47 21.13
C ASP A 412 -4.30 -17.70 20.42
N ILE A 413 -3.08 -17.60 19.91
CA ILE A 413 -2.35 -18.73 19.31
C ILE A 413 -0.92 -18.79 19.84
N ASN A 414 -0.46 -20.00 20.16
CA ASN A 414 0.92 -20.28 20.53
C ASN A 414 1.69 -20.76 19.29
N CYS A 415 2.69 -19.98 18.87
CA CYS A 415 3.50 -20.22 17.68
C CYS A 415 4.83 -19.47 17.87
N GLN A 416 5.90 -20.21 18.16
CA GLN A 416 7.25 -19.64 18.26
C GLN A 416 7.83 -19.47 16.86
N CYS A 417 8.53 -18.37 16.60
CA CYS A 417 9.17 -18.10 15.31
C CYS A 417 10.55 -17.48 15.55
N GLY A 418 11.60 -18.00 14.90
CA GLY A 418 12.99 -17.57 15.12
C GLY A 418 13.67 -18.23 16.31
N GLY A 419 13.15 -19.38 16.78
CA GLY A 419 13.62 -20.12 17.96
C GLY A 419 14.36 -21.43 17.66
N GLY A 420 14.31 -21.94 16.43
CA GLY A 420 14.92 -23.22 16.02
C GLY A 420 13.89 -24.32 15.72
N ALA A 421 14.34 -25.58 15.71
CA ALA A 421 13.51 -26.73 15.34
C ALA A 421 12.29 -26.82 16.26
N ASN A 422 11.09 -26.65 15.67
CA ASN A 422 9.75 -26.55 16.28
C ASN A 422 9.12 -25.14 16.32
N ASP A 423 9.59 -24.22 15.48
CA ASP A 423 8.82 -23.00 15.18
C ASP A 423 7.41 -23.42 14.72
N CYS A 424 6.38 -22.85 15.36
CA CYS A 424 4.95 -23.07 15.14
C CYS A 424 4.42 -24.52 15.01
N SER A 425 5.20 -25.56 15.28
CA SER A 425 4.80 -26.98 15.17
C SER A 425 3.92 -27.48 16.32
#